data_AF-A0A916VUD6-F1
#
_entry.id   AF-A0A916VUD6-F1
#
_cell.length_a   1.000
_cell.length_b   1.000
_cell.length_c   1.000
_cell.angle_alpha   90.00
_cell.angle_beta   90.00
_cell.angle_gamma   90.00
#
_symmetry.space_group_name_H-M   'P 1'
#
loop_
_entity.id
_entity.type
_entity.pdbx_description
1 polymer ?
#
loop_
_entity_poly.entity_id
_entity_poly.type
_entity_poly.pdbx_seq_one_letter_code
_entity_poly.pdbx_strand_id
1 'polypeptide(L)'
;MIISPIIVELRKYFNRQISLFSGTEFNVDKSKGLTGRCDFIISYSPKQLEVTAPVMTIVEAKNDNIKSGLAQCIAEMVAAQLFNRQKKNQIYCIYGIVTTGSN
;
A
#
# COMPACT_ATOMS: atom_id res chain seq x y z
N MET A 1 -1.22 -16.22 7.94
CA MET A 1 -1.11 -14.87 7.35
C MET A 1 -2.48 -14.23 7.29
N ILE A 2 -2.75 -13.25 8.17
CA ILE A 2 -4.09 -12.65 8.36
C ILE A 2 -4.33 -11.34 7.61
N ILE A 3 -3.31 -10.82 6.91
CA ILE A 3 -3.38 -9.51 6.24
C ILE A 3 -4.49 -9.46 5.19
N SER A 4 -4.46 -10.36 4.19
CA SER A 4 -5.47 -10.36 3.12
C SER A 4 -6.91 -10.55 3.62
N PRO A 5 -7.21 -11.51 4.53
CA PRO A 5 -8.55 -11.62 5.12
C PRO A 5 -9.04 -10.35 5.80
N ILE A 6 -8.18 -9.66 6.56
CA ILE A 6 -8.52 -8.39 7.23
C ILE A 6 -8.85 -7.30 6.20
N ILE A 7 -8.05 -7.17 5.15
CA ILE A 7 -8.28 -6.14 4.12
C ILE A 7 -9.54 -6.46 3.29
N VAL A 8 -9.84 -7.74 3.04
CA VAL A 8 -11.09 -8.15 2.39
C VAL A 8 -12.30 -7.74 3.23
N GLU A 9 -12.22 -7.88 4.55
CA GLU A 9 -13.28 -7.42 5.46
C GLU A 9 -13.38 -5.90 5.50
N LEU A 10 -12.24 -5.19 5.56
CA LEU A 10 -12.19 -3.73 5.41
C LEU A 10 -12.87 -3.27 4.12
N ARG A 11 -12.68 -4.01 3.02
CA ARG A 11 -13.34 -3.71 1.75
C ARG A 11 -14.86 -3.85 1.81
N LYS A 12 -15.38 -4.84 2.54
CA LYS A 12 -16.82 -4.97 2.78
C LYS A 12 -17.33 -3.80 3.63
N TYR A 13 -16.61 -3.46 4.70
CA TYR A 13 -16.93 -2.34 5.58
C TYR A 13 -17.02 -1.01 4.83
N PHE A 14 -16.12 -0.78 3.87
CA PHE A 14 -16.12 0.39 2.99
C PHE A 14 -17.10 0.27 1.79
N ASN A 15 -18.13 -0.57 1.86
CA ASN A 15 -19.12 -0.76 0.80
C ASN A 15 -18.49 -1.03 -0.58
N ARG A 16 -17.38 -1.79 -0.60
CA ARG A 16 -16.60 -2.12 -1.80
C ARG A 16 -16.02 -0.91 -2.55
N GLN A 17 -15.91 0.25 -1.89
CA GLN A 17 -15.30 1.47 -2.44
C GLN A 17 -13.77 1.49 -2.38
N ILE A 18 -13.15 0.44 -1.82
CA ILE A 18 -11.70 0.24 -1.88
C ILE A 18 -11.36 -1.00 -2.71
N SER A 19 -10.14 -1.01 -3.25
CA SER A 19 -9.53 -2.15 -3.93
C SER A 19 -8.20 -2.52 -3.30
N LEU A 20 -7.87 -3.81 -3.41
CA LEU A 20 -6.68 -4.43 -2.84
C LEU A 20 -5.83 -5.00 -3.97
N PHE A 21 -4.55 -4.66 -3.96
CA PHE A 21 -3.54 -5.22 -4.85
C PHE A 21 -2.46 -5.86 -3.98
N SER A 22 -2.11 -7.11 -4.26
CA SER A 22 -1.07 -7.83 -3.52
C SER A 22 0.08 -8.17 -4.44
N GLY A 23 1.32 -7.99 -3.98
CA GLY A 23 2.52 -8.26 -4.75
C GLY A 23 2.49 -7.58 -6.12
N THR A 24 2.09 -6.31 -6.19
CA THR A 24 1.94 -5.58 -7.47
C THR A 24 3.08 -4.59 -7.64
N GLU A 25 3.53 -4.40 -8.89
CA GLU A 25 4.52 -3.37 -9.20
C GLU A 25 3.94 -1.96 -8.97
N PHE A 26 4.73 -1.12 -8.32
CA PHE A 26 4.39 0.25 -8.01
C PHE A 26 5.55 1.18 -8.36
N ASN A 27 5.69 1.41 -9.67
CA ASN A 27 6.79 2.17 -10.25
C ASN A 27 6.40 3.65 -10.43
N VAL A 28 6.56 4.44 -9.37
CA VAL A 28 6.10 5.84 -9.31
C VAL A 28 7.12 6.83 -9.88
N ASP A 29 8.40 6.68 -9.50
CA ASP A 29 9.47 7.58 -9.97
C ASP A 29 10.83 6.89 -9.93
N LYS A 30 11.30 6.47 -11.11
CA LYS A 30 12.60 5.79 -11.27
C LYS A 30 13.79 6.68 -10.88
N SER A 31 13.70 8.00 -11.10
CA SER A 31 14.81 8.92 -10.79
C SER A 31 15.06 9.02 -9.27
N LYS A 32 14.04 8.74 -8.47
CA LYS A 32 14.09 8.75 -7.00
C LYS A 32 14.22 7.36 -6.38
N GLY A 33 14.36 6.31 -7.20
CA GLY A 33 14.35 4.93 -6.75
C GLY A 33 13.00 4.46 -6.19
N LEU A 34 11.90 5.18 -6.48
CA LEU A 34 10.54 4.83 -6.06
C LEU A 34 9.92 3.85 -7.06
N THR A 35 10.59 2.71 -7.22
CA THR A 35 10.22 1.62 -8.12
C THR A 35 10.43 0.30 -7.41
N GLY A 36 9.47 -0.61 -7.55
CA GLY A 36 9.53 -1.90 -6.87
C GLY A 36 8.17 -2.57 -6.76
N ARG A 37 8.16 -3.68 -6.04
CA ARG A 37 6.95 -4.48 -5.77
C ARG A 37 6.51 -4.21 -4.33
N CYS A 38 5.26 -3.79 -4.15
CA CYS A 38 4.68 -3.63 -2.82
C CYS A 38 3.97 -4.92 -2.40
N ASP A 39 4.03 -5.25 -1.11
CA ASP A 39 3.34 -6.43 -0.58
C ASP A 39 1.83 -6.26 -0.69
N PHE A 40 1.31 -5.10 -0.25
CA PHE A 40 -0.09 -4.73 -0.40
C PHE A 40 -0.28 -3.24 -0.67
N ILE A 41 -1.20 -2.92 -1.58
CA ILE A 41 -1.66 -1.56 -1.88
C ILE A 41 -3.18 -1.54 -1.70
N ILE A 42 -3.67 -0.53 -0.98
CA ILE A 42 -5.09 -0.22 -0.87
C ILE A 42 -5.33 1.08 -1.64
N SER A 43 -6.27 1.03 -2.59
CA SER A 43 -6.75 2.22 -3.31
C SER A 43 -8.16 2.57 -2.83
N TYR A 44 -8.46 3.86 -2.68
CA TYR A 44 -9.84 4.32 -2.48
C TYR A 44 -10.56 4.45 -3.83
N SER A 45 -10.87 3.29 -4.41
CA SER A 45 -11.57 3.14 -5.68
C SER A 45 -12.19 1.74 -5.77
N PRO A 46 -13.37 1.59 -6.41
CA PRO A 46 -13.95 0.28 -6.68
C PRO A 46 -13.22 -0.47 -7.80
N LYS A 47 -12.33 0.18 -8.57
CA LYS A 47 -11.58 -0.42 -9.67
C LYS A 47 -10.54 -1.41 -9.15
N GLN A 48 -10.55 -2.64 -9.68
CA GLN A 48 -9.63 -3.71 -9.27
C GLN A 48 -8.60 -4.10 -10.33
N LEU A 49 -8.71 -3.57 -11.55
CA LEU A 49 -7.80 -3.91 -12.65
C LEU A 49 -6.52 -3.07 -12.64
N GLU A 50 -6.58 -1.88 -12.05
CA GLU A 50 -5.47 -0.91 -12.01
C GLU A 50 -5.45 -0.17 -10.68
N VAL A 51 -4.25 0.12 -10.19
CA VAL A 51 -4.03 0.95 -9.00
C VAL A 51 -4.47 2.37 -9.30
N THR A 52 -5.32 2.94 -8.44
CA THR A 52 -5.87 4.29 -8.64
C THR A 52 -5.75 5.13 -7.38
N ALA A 53 -5.47 6.41 -7.55
CA ALA A 53 -5.34 7.30 -6.41
C ALA A 53 -6.71 7.60 -5.78
N PRO A 54 -6.77 7.84 -4.46
CA PRO A 54 -5.62 7.80 -3.54
C PRO A 54 -5.26 6.37 -3.08
N VAL A 55 -3.98 6.16 -2.78
CA VAL A 55 -3.42 4.89 -2.30
C VAL A 55 -2.69 5.02 -0.97
N MET A 56 -2.66 3.91 -0.24
CA MET A 56 -1.72 3.64 0.84
C MET A 56 -1.15 2.22 0.68
N THR A 57 -0.06 1.92 1.37
CA THR A 57 0.58 0.60 1.31
C THR A 57 0.69 -0.05 2.69
N ILE A 58 0.85 -1.37 2.69
CA ILE A 58 1.09 -2.18 3.88
C ILE A 58 2.27 -3.10 3.55
N VAL A 59 3.27 -3.11 4.43
CA VAL A 59 4.46 -3.96 4.30
C VAL A 59 4.32 -5.18 5.20
N GLU A 60 4.58 -6.36 4.62
CA GLU A 60 4.69 -7.59 5.37
C GLU A 60 6.14 -7.78 5.86
N ALA A 61 6.32 -7.71 7.17
CA ALA A 61 7.60 -7.99 7.79
C ALA A 61 7.94 -9.47 7.65
N LYS A 62 9.16 -9.76 7.21
CA LYS A 62 9.66 -11.13 7.06
C LYS A 62 10.34 -11.60 8.34
N ASN A 63 10.27 -12.90 8.61
CA ASN A 63 10.95 -13.57 9.73
C ASN A 63 10.65 -12.93 11.09
N ASP A 64 9.39 -12.53 11.32
CA ASP A 64 8.92 -11.85 12.54
C ASP A 64 9.69 -10.58 12.93
N ASN A 65 10.41 -9.97 11.98
CA ASN A 65 11.25 -8.81 12.23
C ASN A 65 10.63 -7.54 11.64
N ILE A 66 9.79 -6.86 12.43
CA ILE A 66 9.17 -5.58 12.06
C ILE A 66 10.21 -4.53 11.64
N LYS A 67 11.36 -4.48 12.31
CA LYS A 67 12.40 -3.48 12.03
C LYS A 67 12.92 -3.61 10.59
N SER A 68 12.95 -4.82 10.05
CA SER A 68 13.38 -5.07 8.67
C SER A 68 12.45 -4.45 7.62
N GLY A 69 11.16 -4.29 7.94
CA GLY A 69 10.15 -3.72 7.04
C GLY A 69 10.05 -2.19 7.11
N LEU A 70 10.66 -1.52 8.09
CA LEU A 70 10.51 -0.08 8.28
C LEU A 70 11.05 0.75 7.11
N ALA A 71 12.23 0.40 6.60
CA ALA A 71 12.85 1.12 5.48
C ALA A 71 12.01 1.00 4.20
N GLN A 72 11.50 -0.20 3.91
CA GLN A 72 10.56 -0.43 2.81
C GLN A 72 9.27 0.37 3.00
N CYS A 73 8.69 0.34 4.20
CA CYS A 73 7.46 1.05 4.51
C CYS A 73 7.60 2.55 4.28
N ILE A 74 8.69 3.17 4.73
CA ILE A 74 8.95 4.59 4.52
C ILE A 74 9.09 4.89 3.02
N ALA A 75 9.82 4.07 2.26
CA ALA A 75 9.96 4.25 0.81
C ALA A 75 8.61 4.16 0.09
N GLU A 76 7.77 3.18 0.45
CA GLU A 76 6.43 3.03 -0.11
C GLU A 76 5.48 4.16 0.29
N MET A 77 5.59 4.71 1.51
CA MET A 77 4.82 5.89 1.93
C MET A 77 5.15 7.10 1.06
N VAL A 78 6.43 7.32 0.76
CA VAL A 78 6.88 8.41 -0.12
C VAL A 78 6.39 8.18 -1.56
N ALA A 79 6.45 6.95 -2.05
CA ALA A 79 5.90 6.58 -3.36
C ALA A 79 4.39 6.83 -3.43
N ALA A 80 3.63 6.42 -2.41
CA ALA A 80 2.19 6.63 -2.31
C ALA A 80 1.84 8.13 -2.28
N GLN A 81 2.54 8.93 -1.48
CA GLN A 81 2.35 10.38 -1.43
C GLN A 81 2.56 11.02 -2.80
N LEU A 82 3.64 10.65 -3.49
CA LEU A 82 3.97 11.17 -4.82
C LEU A 82 2.94 10.73 -5.86
N PHE A 83 2.56 9.47 -5.89
CA PHE A 83 1.54 8.93 -6.80
C PHE A 83 0.20 9.65 -6.62
N ASN A 84 -0.24 9.81 -5.36
CA ASN A 84 -1.47 10.51 -5.02
C ASN A 84 -1.44 11.95 -5.52
N ARG A 85 -0.33 12.67 -5.30
CA ARG A 85 -0.12 14.03 -5.79
C ARG A 85 -0.13 14.12 -7.31
N GLN A 86 0.59 13.23 -8.02
CA GLN A 86 0.62 13.19 -9.49
C GLN A 86 -0.78 12.97 -10.09
N LYS A 87 -1.64 12.22 -9.38
CA LYS A 87 -3.04 11.96 -9.75
C LYS A 87 -4.01 13.02 -9.19
N LYS A 88 -3.53 14.19 -8.79
CA LYS A 88 -4.32 15.33 -8.27
C LYS A 88 -5.14 15.01 -7.00
N ASN A 89 -4.72 14.01 -6.23
CA ASN A 89 -5.30 13.63 -4.94
C ASN A 89 -4.30 13.97 -3.84
N GLN A 90 -4.20 15.24 -3.46
CA GLN A 90 -3.17 15.68 -2.52
C GLN A 90 -3.47 15.23 -1.09
N ILE A 91 -2.83 14.14 -0.67
CA ILE A 91 -2.87 13.63 0.71
C ILE A 91 -1.56 14.02 1.40
N TYR A 92 -1.65 14.91 2.39
CA TYR A 92 -0.48 15.44 3.08
C TYR A 92 0.13 14.47 4.09
N CYS A 93 -0.68 13.61 4.70
CA CYS A 93 -0.25 12.62 5.67
C CYS A 93 -0.53 11.22 5.13
N ILE A 94 0.52 10.43 4.92
CA ILE A 94 0.41 9.00 4.64
C ILE A 94 0.79 8.27 5.92
N TYR A 95 -0.03 7.30 6.33
CA TYR A 95 0.28 6.39 7.43
C TYR A 95 0.89 5.12 6.87
N GLY A 96 2.04 4.72 7.40
CA GLY A 96 2.70 3.46 7.08
C GLY A 96 2.28 2.36 8.03
N ILE A 97 2.18 1.13 7.51
CA ILE A 97 1.88 -0.07 8.29
C ILE A 97 2.96 -1.10 8.00
N VAL A 98 3.51 -1.67 9.07
CA VAL A 98 4.37 -2.86 9.03
C VAL A 98 3.78 -3.89 9.96
N THR A 99 3.56 -5.10 9.46
CA THR A 99 3.02 -6.21 10.25
C THR A 99 3.64 -7.53 9.84
N THR A 100 3.81 -8.45 10.79
CA THR A 100 4.25 -9.83 10.53
C THR A 100 3.11 -10.70 9.99
N GLY A 101 1.86 -10.24 10.10
CA GLY A 101 0.69 -11.03 9.69
C GLY A 101 0.52 -12.35 10.47
N SER A 102 1.20 -12.47 11.62
CA SER A 102 1.12 -13.58 12.56
C SER A 102 -0.10 -13.45 13.47
N ASN A 103 -0.55 -14.58 14.03
CA ASN A 103 -1.69 -14.68 14.95
C ASN A 103 -1.26 -14.51 16.40
#